data_AF-A0A0F6TYQ0-F1
#
_entry.id   AF-A0A0F6TYQ0-F1
#
_cell.length_a   1.000
_cell.length_b   1.000
_cell.length_c   1.000
_cell.angle_alpha   90.00
_cell.angle_beta   90.00
_cell.angle_gamma   90.00
#
_symmetry.space_group_name_H-M   'P 1'
#
loop_
_entity.id
_entity.type
_entity.pdbx_description
1 polymer ?
#
loop_
_entity_poly.entity_id
_entity_poly.type
_entity_poly.pdbx_seq_one_letter_code
_entity_poly.pdbx_strand_id
1 'polypeptide(L)'
;MEIPRKRDWRIAQKRRNKSRDVHTAQLRFRGEKNWKMLYTRSDKVLRAAQLGIEYPRITNRQLAKRGLEEYQLADERSFHMQS
;
A
#
# COMPACT_ATOMS: atom_id res chain seq x y z
N MET A 1 -13.52 -8.41 36.52
CA MET A 1 -13.00 -7.17 35.91
C MET A 1 -13.14 -7.28 34.41
N GLU A 2 -14.18 -6.68 33.81
CA GLU A 2 -14.28 -6.60 32.36
C GLU A 2 -13.23 -5.61 31.83
N ILE A 3 -12.33 -6.06 30.96
CA ILE A 3 -11.37 -5.17 30.30
C ILE A 3 -12.09 -4.60 29.07
N PRO A 4 -12.45 -3.30 29.06
CA PRO A 4 -13.17 -2.74 27.93
C PRO A 4 -12.25 -2.76 26.70
N ARG A 5 -12.66 -3.48 25.65
CA ARG A 5 -11.96 -3.61 24.35
C ARG A 5 -12.06 -2.33 23.51
N LYS A 6 -11.77 -1.19 24.13
CA LYS A 6 -11.78 0.16 23.54
C LYS A 6 -10.62 0.33 22.57
N ARG A 7 -10.60 1.48 21.87
CA ARG A 7 -9.58 1.82 20.85
C ARG A 7 -8.16 1.65 21.39
N ASP A 8 -7.90 2.11 22.61
CA ASP A 8 -6.56 2.07 23.22
C ASP A 8 -6.10 0.65 23.50
N TRP A 9 -7.02 -0.22 23.95
CA TRP A 9 -6.73 -1.64 24.11
C TRP A 9 -6.35 -2.29 22.78
N ARG A 10 -7.08 -1.97 21.69
CA ARG A 10 -6.75 -2.49 20.35
C ARG A 10 -5.40 -1.99 19.84
N ILE A 11 -5.06 -0.72 20.08
CA ILE A 11 -3.75 -0.14 19.72
C ILE A 11 -2.63 -0.83 20.51
N ALA A 12 -2.81 -1.01 21.82
CA ALA A 12 -1.85 -1.70 22.68
C ALA A 12 -1.64 -3.16 22.26
N GLN A 13 -2.71 -3.89 21.94
CA GLN A 13 -2.62 -5.27 21.42
C GLN A 13 -1.90 -5.32 20.07
N LYS A 14 -2.22 -4.40 19.15
CA LYS A 14 -1.53 -4.29 17.85
C LYS A 14 -0.03 -4.03 18.02
N ARG A 15 0.36 -3.18 18.98
CA ARG A 15 1.78 -2.90 19.29
C ARG A 15 2.48 -4.14 19.86
N ARG A 16 1.84 -4.89 20.77
CA ARG A 16 2.38 -6.14 21.33
C ARG A 16 2.61 -7.21 20.27
N ASN A 17 1.68 -7.35 19.33
CA ASN A 17 1.76 -8.37 18.27
C ASN A 17 2.67 -7.97 17.10
N LYS A 18 3.21 -6.74 17.09
CA LYS A 18 3.98 -6.20 15.97
C LYS A 18 5.28 -6.96 15.67
N SER A 19 5.96 -7.51 16.69
CA SER A 19 7.18 -8.30 16.49
C SER A 19 6.91 -9.69 15.91
N ARG A 20 5.76 -10.29 16.23
CA ARG A 20 5.33 -11.60 15.70
C ARG A 20 5.13 -11.57 14.20
N ASP A 21 4.55 -10.51 13.65
CA ASP A 21 4.33 -10.39 12.20
C ASP A 21 5.63 -10.14 11.42
N VAL A 22 6.61 -9.46 12.03
CA VAL A 22 7.85 -9.05 11.35
C VAL A 22 8.80 -10.22 11.10
N HIS A 23 8.97 -11.13 12.06
CA HIS A 23 9.91 -12.25 11.92
C HIS A 23 9.33 -13.50 11.24
N THR A 24 8.01 -13.61 11.13
CA THR A 24 7.36 -14.79 10.52
C THR A 24 7.13 -14.61 9.01
N ALA A 25 7.16 -13.36 8.51
CA ALA A 25 6.87 -13.04 7.11
C ALA A 25 8.01 -13.38 6.14
N GLN A 26 9.25 -13.48 6.62
CA GLN A 26 10.43 -13.71 5.76
C GLN A 26 10.73 -15.19 5.50
N LEU A 27 10.21 -16.11 6.33
CA LEU A 27 10.55 -17.55 6.28
C LEU A 27 9.48 -18.44 5.64
N ARG A 28 8.35 -17.88 5.19
CA ARG A 28 7.27 -18.69 4.61
C ARG A 28 7.30 -18.55 3.10
N PHE A 29 7.49 -19.69 2.43
CA PHE A 29 7.04 -19.94 1.07
C PHE A 29 5.72 -19.18 0.84
N ARG A 30 5.65 -18.34 -0.19
CA ARG A 30 4.42 -17.57 -0.46
C ARG A 30 3.30 -18.58 -0.60
N GLY A 31 2.37 -18.59 0.36
CA GLY A 31 1.25 -19.52 0.34
C GLY A 31 0.50 -19.46 -0.99
N GLU A 32 -0.22 -20.54 -1.32
CA GLU A 32 -0.92 -20.67 -2.59
C GLU A 32 -1.69 -19.40 -2.95
N LYS A 33 -1.49 -18.94 -4.20
CA LYS A 33 -2.09 -17.71 -4.72
C LYS A 33 -3.60 -17.81 -4.57
N ASN A 34 -4.19 -16.93 -3.76
CA ASN A 34 -5.63 -16.94 -3.54
C ASN A 34 -6.37 -16.37 -4.76
N TRP A 35 -6.81 -17.26 -5.66
CA TRP A 35 -7.51 -16.92 -6.90
C TRP A 35 -8.83 -16.17 -6.69
N LYS A 36 -9.45 -16.28 -5.50
CA LYS A 36 -10.64 -15.47 -5.16
C LYS A 36 -10.35 -13.97 -5.26
N MET A 37 -9.12 -13.55 -4.97
CA MET A 37 -8.69 -12.15 -5.12
C MET A 37 -8.56 -11.72 -6.59
N LEU A 38 -8.40 -12.65 -7.54
CA LEU A 38 -8.37 -12.34 -8.97
C LEU A 38 -9.76 -11.88 -9.45
N TYR A 39 -10.81 -12.60 -9.05
CA TYR A 39 -12.19 -12.29 -9.44
C TYR A 39 -12.72 -11.01 -8.76
N THR A 40 -12.21 -10.65 -7.58
CA THR A 40 -12.57 -9.34 -6.98
C THR A 40 -12.00 -8.13 -7.71
N ARG A 41 -11.03 -8.32 -8.63
CA ARG A 41 -10.41 -7.20 -9.34
C ARG A 41 -11.36 -6.61 -10.38
N SER A 42 -12.15 -7.43 -11.09
CA SER A 42 -13.15 -6.94 -12.06
C SER A 42 -14.21 -6.09 -11.37
N ASP A 43 -14.70 -6.54 -10.21
CA ASP A 43 -15.75 -5.83 -9.46
C ASP A 43 -15.28 -4.46 -8.97
N LYS A 44 -14.01 -4.38 -8.51
CA LYS A 44 -13.41 -3.12 -8.10
C LYS A 44 -13.20 -2.15 -9.27
N VAL A 45 -12.84 -2.67 -10.45
CA VAL A 45 -12.71 -1.86 -11.67
C VAL A 45 -14.08 -1.33 -12.09
N LEU A 46 -15.11 -2.19 -12.11
CA LEU A 46 -16.49 -1.78 -12.40
C LEU A 46 -16.98 -0.73 -11.40
N ARG A 47 -16.69 -0.91 -10.10
CA ARG A 47 -17.06 0.06 -9.07
C ARG A 47 -16.35 1.40 -9.24
N ALA A 48 -15.07 1.39 -9.60
CA ALA A 48 -14.32 2.61 -9.86
C ALA A 48 -14.91 3.37 -11.07
N ALA A 49 -15.24 2.65 -12.15
CA ALA A 49 -15.91 3.22 -13.32
C ALA A 49 -17.27 3.86 -12.97
N GLN A 50 -18.08 3.19 -12.12
CA GLN A 50 -19.34 3.75 -11.62
C GLN A 50 -19.14 5.07 -10.84
N LEU A 51 -18.05 5.18 -10.09
CA LEU A 51 -17.71 6.36 -9.30
C LEU A 51 -16.97 7.43 -10.12
N GLY A 52 -16.72 7.20 -11.41
CA GLY A 52 -15.98 8.14 -12.27
C GLY A 52 -14.49 8.27 -11.93
N ILE A 53 -13.93 7.30 -11.19
CA ILE A 53 -12.51 7.29 -10.81
C ILE A 53 -11.81 6.10 -11.46
N GLU A 54 -10.52 6.26 -11.78
CA GLU A 54 -9.73 5.14 -12.30
C GLU A 54 -9.25 4.26 -11.14
N TYR A 55 -9.52 2.95 -11.23
CA TYR A 55 -8.97 2.00 -10.25
C TYR A 55 -7.45 1.94 -10.38
N PRO A 56 -6.68 2.02 -9.28
CA PRO A 56 -5.23 2.08 -9.34
C PRO A 56 -4.65 0.84 -10.04
N ARG A 57 -4.06 1.06 -11.21
CA ARG A 57 -3.27 0.07 -11.95
C ARG A 57 -1.84 -0.02 -11.43
N ILE A 58 -1.39 1.08 -10.84
CA ILE A 58 -0.02 1.32 -10.41
C ILE A 58 0.02 1.21 -8.88
N THR A 59 1.03 0.52 -8.35
CA THR A 59 1.23 0.41 -6.91
C THR A 59 1.74 1.73 -6.33
N ASN A 60 1.46 2.02 -5.05
CA ASN A 60 1.98 3.22 -4.37
C ASN A 60 3.50 3.35 -4.47
N ARG A 61 4.23 2.23 -4.51
CA ARG A 61 5.69 2.22 -4.70
C ARG A 61 6.09 2.74 -6.08
N GLN A 62 5.39 2.31 -7.13
CA GLN A 62 5.64 2.77 -8.50
C GLN A 62 5.28 4.26 -8.65
N LEU A 63 4.18 4.71 -8.03
CA LEU A 63 3.83 6.14 -7.98
C LEU A 63 4.91 6.96 -7.27
N ALA A 64 5.39 6.50 -6.12
CA ALA A 64 6.46 7.18 -5.38
C ALA A 64 7.77 7.24 -6.18
N LYS A 65 8.13 6.16 -6.90
CA LYS A 65 9.31 6.13 -7.78
C LYS A 65 9.18 7.14 -8.91
N ARG A 66 8.01 7.18 -9.58
CA ARG A 66 7.74 8.13 -10.65
C ARG A 66 7.81 9.59 -10.17
N GLY A 67 7.23 9.90 -9.01
CA GLY A 67 7.32 11.25 -8.44
C GLY A 67 8.75 11.66 -8.11
N LEU A 68 9.59 10.73 -7.66
CA LEU A 68 11.02 10.99 -7.44
C LEU A 68 11.76 11.27 -8.76
N GLU A 69 11.49 10.48 -9.80
CA GLU A 69 12.07 10.68 -11.14
C GLU A 69 11.64 12.02 -11.75
N GLU A 70 10.37 12.41 -11.60
CA GLU A 70 9.84 13.71 -12.05
C GLU A 70 10.51 14.88 -11.31
N TYR A 71 10.72 14.76 -9.99
CA TYR A 71 11.41 15.76 -9.17
C TYR A 71 12.89 15.93 -9.59
N GLN A 72 13.61 14.82 -9.74
CA GLN A 72 15.00 14.83 -10.21
C GLN A 72 15.12 15.49 -11.60
N LEU A 73 14.22 15.16 -12.53
CA LEU A 73 14.22 15.75 -13.87
C LEU A 73 13.93 17.27 -13.83
N ALA A 74 13.08 17.73 -12.92
CA ALA A 74 12.78 19.15 -12.73
C ALA A 74 13.97 19.92 -12.16
N ASP A 75 14.69 19.33 -11.21
CA ASP A 75 15.90 19.92 -10.62
C ASP A 75 17.02 20.05 -11.67
N GLU A 76 17.28 19.00 -12.46
CA GLU A 76 18.30 19.00 -13.52
C GLU A 76 18.00 20.05 -14.61
N ARG A 77 16.72 20.22 -14.98
CA ARG A 77 16.28 21.28 -15.91
C ARG A 77 16.43 22.68 -15.33
N SER A 78 16.17 22.84 -14.03
CA SER A 78 16.34 24.12 -13.33
C SER A 78 17.80 24.54 -13.27
N PHE A 79 18.73 23.58 -13.22
CA PHE A 79 20.16 23.83 -13.29
C PHE A 79 20.62 24.23 -14.69
N HIS A 80 20.13 23.56 -15.73
CA HIS A 80 20.51 23.83 -17.12
C HIS A 80 20.00 25.16 -17.68
N MET A 81 18.91 25.73 -17.14
CA MET A 81 18.34 27.01 -17.59
C MET A 81 18.97 28.24 -16.92
N GLN A 82 19.94 28.05 -16.02
CA GLN A 82 20.63 29.14 -15.29
C GLN A 82 22.07 29.38 -15.78
N SER A 83 22.50 28.72 -16.86
CA SER A 83 23.85 28.83 -17.42
C SER A 83 23.91 29.58 -18.74
#